data_AF-A0A2W5QK57-F1
#
_entry.id   AF-A0A2W5QK57-F1
#
_cell.length_a   1.000
_cell.length_b   1.000
_cell.length_c   1.000
_cell.angle_alpha   90.00
_cell.angle_beta   90.00
_cell.angle_gamma   90.00
#
_symmetry.space_group_name_H-M   'P 1'
#
loop_
_entity.id
_entity.type
_entity.pdbx_description
1 polymer ?
#
loop_
_entity_poly.entity_id
_entity_poly.type
_entity_poly.pdbx_seq_one_letter_code
_entity_poly.pdbx_strand_id
1 'polypeptide(L)'
;MPTARKNNNKNSAPAQPKRQAEDQPLIEDIRLLGRILGDVIREQEGKDSYELVEKIRTLSVAFRRDADHSADRALKNLLKGLSAAETVRVIRAFTYFSHLANLAEDRHLIRRRTDAERA
;
A
#
# COMPACT_ATOMS: atom_id res chain seq x y z
N MET A 1 -18.00 -51.90 3.90
CA MET A 1 -19.07 -50.95 3.52
C MET A 1 -19.38 -50.07 4.74
N PRO A 2 -19.63 -48.76 4.55
CA PRO A 2 -19.02 -47.69 5.34
C PRO A 2 -20.04 -46.90 6.17
N THR A 3 -19.57 -46.15 7.18
CA THR A 3 -20.15 -44.83 7.47
C THR A 3 -19.09 -43.87 7.99
N ALA A 4 -18.86 -42.85 7.17
CA ALA A 4 -17.91 -41.77 7.36
C ALA A 4 -18.26 -40.90 8.57
N ARG A 5 -17.26 -40.60 9.41
CA ARG A 5 -17.30 -39.41 10.27
C ARG A 5 -16.95 -38.20 9.40
N LYS A 6 -17.97 -37.40 9.10
CA LYS A 6 -17.83 -36.11 8.41
C LYS A 6 -16.91 -35.19 9.21
N ASN A 7 -15.78 -34.82 8.61
CA ASN A 7 -15.00 -33.65 8.99
C ASN A 7 -15.86 -32.41 8.79
N ASN A 8 -16.22 -31.73 9.88
CA ASN A 8 -16.95 -30.48 9.83
C ASN A 8 -15.94 -29.32 9.70
N ASN A 9 -15.34 -29.21 8.52
CA ASN A 9 -14.59 -28.02 8.12
C ASN A 9 -15.61 -26.89 7.91
N LYS A 10 -15.84 -26.09 8.95
CA LYS A 10 -16.68 -24.90 8.83
C LYS A 10 -15.94 -23.86 8.00
N ASN A 11 -16.33 -23.82 6.73
CA ASN A 11 -16.13 -22.73 5.77
C ASN A 11 -15.98 -21.36 6.43
N SER A 12 -14.79 -20.79 6.30
CA SER A 12 -14.52 -19.38 6.54
C SER A 12 -14.76 -18.58 5.25
N ALA A 13 -15.96 -17.99 5.11
CA ALA A 13 -16.24 -16.78 4.30
C ALA A 13 -17.70 -16.28 4.51
N PRO A 14 -18.05 -14.97 4.40
CA PRO A 14 -17.21 -13.76 4.35
C PRO A 14 -17.62 -12.70 5.42
N ALA A 15 -16.66 -12.19 6.19
CA ALA A 15 -16.87 -11.03 7.08
C ALA A 15 -16.67 -9.66 6.36
N GLN A 16 -16.90 -9.59 5.05
CA GLN A 16 -16.18 -8.66 4.16
C GLN A 16 -16.79 -7.26 3.88
N PRO A 17 -18.10 -6.95 4.00
CA PRO A 17 -18.56 -5.59 3.66
C PRO A 17 -18.32 -4.55 4.75
N LYS A 18 -18.50 -4.93 6.03
CA LYS A 18 -18.53 -3.98 7.15
C LYS A 18 -17.13 -3.45 7.50
N ARG A 19 -16.11 -4.33 7.48
CA ARG A 19 -14.70 -3.96 7.71
C ARG A 19 -14.16 -3.03 6.62
N GLN A 20 -14.50 -3.28 5.36
CA GLN A 20 -14.07 -2.41 4.25
C GLN A 20 -14.65 -0.99 4.37
N ALA A 21 -15.89 -0.85 4.83
CA ALA A 21 -16.48 0.47 5.09
C ALA A 21 -15.83 1.19 6.28
N GLU A 22 -15.45 0.45 7.33
CA GLU A 22 -14.74 1.00 8.50
C GLU A 22 -13.32 1.48 8.16
N ASP A 23 -12.64 0.82 7.22
CA ASP A 23 -11.26 1.16 6.82
C ASP A 23 -11.21 2.27 5.74
N GLN A 24 -12.36 2.63 5.14
CA GLN A 24 -12.43 3.64 4.08
C GLN A 24 -11.81 5.00 4.46
N PRO A 25 -12.04 5.57 5.66
CA PRO A 25 -11.40 6.81 6.08
C PRO A 25 -9.87 6.70 6.17
N LEU A 26 -9.33 5.54 6.57
CA LEU A 26 -7.88 5.30 6.60
C LEU A 26 -7.30 5.30 5.18
N ILE A 27 -7.98 4.63 4.25
CA ILE A 27 -7.55 4.58 2.84
C ILE A 27 -7.51 5.98 2.22
N GLU A 28 -8.49 6.83 2.55
CA GLU A 28 -8.54 8.22 2.10
C GLU A 28 -7.40 9.07 2.66
N ASP A 29 -7.09 8.93 3.95
CA ASP A 29 -5.97 9.60 4.61
C ASP A 29 -4.63 9.18 3.98
N ILE A 30 -4.40 7.88 3.77
CA ILE A 30 -3.18 7.37 3.10
C ILE A 30 -3.06 7.94 1.68
N ARG A 31 -4.16 7.98 0.91
CA ARG A 31 -4.16 8.56 -0.45
C ARG A 31 -3.87 10.05 -0.44
N LEU A 32 -4.41 10.79 0.51
CA LEU A 32 -4.14 12.22 0.67
C LEU A 32 -2.67 12.48 0.98
N LEU A 33 -2.14 11.83 2.02
CA LEU A 33 -0.74 11.97 2.41
C LEU A 33 0.20 11.56 1.28
N GLY A 34 -0.15 10.51 0.53
CA GLY A 34 0.63 10.09 -0.62
C GLY A 34 0.66 11.11 -1.76
N ARG A 35 -0.45 11.81 -2.03
CA ARG A 35 -0.49 12.91 -3.01
C ARG A 35 0.40 14.07 -2.56
N ILE A 36 0.28 14.50 -1.31
CA ILE A 36 1.09 15.58 -0.73
C ILE A 36 2.58 15.24 -0.82
N LEU A 37 2.97 14.02 -0.44
CA LEU A 37 4.37 13.60 -0.56
C LEU A 37 4.85 13.60 -2.01
N GLY A 38 4.01 13.16 -2.95
CA GLY A 38 4.32 13.21 -4.38
C GLY A 38 4.59 14.64 -4.87
N ASP A 39 3.76 15.60 -4.44
CA ASP A 39 3.95 17.01 -4.78
C ASP A 39 5.25 17.56 -4.16
N VAL A 40 5.53 17.24 -2.90
CA VAL A 40 6.79 17.62 -2.22
C VAL A 40 8.01 17.03 -2.94
N ILE A 41 7.99 15.76 -3.35
CA ILE A 41 9.09 15.15 -4.10
C ILE A 41 9.31 15.89 -5.43
N ARG A 42 8.22 16.24 -6.12
CA ARG A 42 8.28 16.97 -7.40
C ARG A 42 8.89 18.36 -7.22
N GLU A 43 8.53 19.06 -6.16
CA GLU A 43 9.04 20.41 -5.85
C GLU A 43 10.50 20.40 -5.39
N GLN A 44 10.89 19.44 -4.54
CA GLN A 44 12.20 19.43 -3.88
C GLN A 44 13.27 18.68 -4.66
N GLU A 45 12.92 17.56 -5.32
CA GLU A 45 13.87 16.71 -6.04
C GLU A 45 13.64 16.69 -7.56
N GLY A 46 12.66 17.46 -8.03
CA GLY A 46 12.35 17.65 -9.45
C GLY A 46 11.40 16.60 -10.03
N LYS A 47 10.96 16.87 -11.27
CA LYS A 47 9.97 16.06 -11.99
C LYS A 47 10.47 14.63 -12.27
N ASP A 48 11.72 14.49 -12.70
CA ASP A 48 12.28 13.18 -13.07
C ASP A 48 12.34 12.22 -11.87
N SER A 49 12.69 12.73 -10.69
CA SER A 49 12.70 11.96 -9.43
C SER A 49 11.29 11.51 -9.06
N TYR A 50 10.30 12.39 -9.19
CA TYR A 50 8.89 12.05 -8.96
C TYR A 50 8.39 10.98 -9.94
N GLU A 51 8.65 11.14 -11.23
CA GLU A 51 8.25 10.17 -12.26
C GLU A 51 8.88 8.79 -12.05
N LEU A 52 10.15 8.76 -11.63
CA LEU A 52 10.83 7.52 -11.29
C LEU A 52 10.14 6.79 -10.14
N VAL A 53 9.84 7.50 -9.04
CA VAL A 53 9.16 6.93 -7.87
C VAL A 53 7.76 6.42 -8.24
N GLU A 54 6.98 7.19 -8.99
CA GLU A 54 5.63 6.78 -9.41
C GLU A 54 5.65 5.62 -10.39
N LYS A 55 6.66 5.53 -11.28
CA LYS A 55 6.84 4.38 -12.17
C LYS A 55 7.13 3.11 -11.39
N ILE A 56 8.02 3.17 -10.40
CA ILE A 56 8.33 2.03 -9.52
C ILE A 56 7.08 1.61 -8.74
N ARG A 57 6.34 2.57 -8.19
CA ARG A 57 5.08 2.32 -7.47
C ARG A 57 4.05 1.62 -8.35
N THR A 58 3.81 2.15 -9.55
CA THR A 58 2.81 1.62 -10.49
C THR A 58 3.12 0.19 -10.90
N LEU A 59 4.37 -0.09 -11.25
CA LEU A 59 4.82 -1.44 -11.60
C LEU A 59 4.69 -2.41 -10.40
N SER A 60 5.03 -1.94 -9.20
CA SER A 60 4.91 -2.74 -7.97
C SER A 60 3.46 -3.12 -7.67
N VAL A 61 2.52 -2.19 -7.87
CA VAL A 61 1.08 -2.43 -7.67
C VAL A 61 0.52 -3.37 -8.73
N ALA A 62 0.84 -3.14 -10.02
CA ALA A 62 0.40 -3.99 -11.12
C ALA A 62 0.84 -5.45 -10.92
N PHE A 63 2.11 -5.65 -10.54
CA PHE A 63 2.61 -6.99 -10.23
C PHE A 63 1.87 -7.63 -9.04
N ARG A 64 1.70 -6.90 -7.93
CA ARG A 64 1.06 -7.45 -6.72
C ARG A 64 -0.43 -7.75 -6.88
N ARG A 65 -1.17 -6.90 -7.60
CA ARG A 65 -2.62 -7.00 -7.70
C ARG A 65 -3.06 -7.92 -8.84
N ASP A 66 -2.39 -7.82 -9.98
CA ASP A 66 -2.85 -8.43 -11.24
C ASP A 66 -1.96 -9.61 -11.67
N ALA A 67 -0.98 -10.01 -10.82
CA ALA A 67 0.01 -11.05 -11.10
C ALA A 67 0.76 -10.84 -12.43
N ASP A 68 0.93 -9.58 -12.83
CA ASP A 68 1.50 -9.22 -14.13
C ASP A 68 3.03 -9.48 -14.16
N HIS A 69 3.41 -10.60 -14.76
CA HIS A 69 4.81 -10.96 -14.95
C HIS A 69 5.59 -10.03 -15.88
N SER A 70 4.91 -9.28 -16.75
CA SER A 70 5.57 -8.27 -17.58
C SER A 70 5.95 -7.05 -16.74
N ALA A 71 5.08 -6.63 -15.82
CA ALA A 71 5.37 -5.58 -14.85
C ALA A 71 6.53 -5.95 -13.91
N ASP A 72 6.60 -7.21 -13.46
CA ASP A 72 7.74 -7.72 -12.67
C ASP A 72 9.07 -7.62 -13.42
N ARG A 73 9.11 -8.03 -14.70
CA ARG A 73 10.32 -7.91 -15.52
C ARG A 73 10.72 -6.45 -15.73
N ALA A 74 9.75 -5.58 -16.02
CA ALA A 74 9.98 -4.15 -16.19
C ALA A 74 10.51 -3.51 -14.90
N LEU A 75 9.94 -3.86 -13.75
CA LEU A 75 10.37 -3.38 -12.44
C LEU A 75 11.81 -3.83 -12.14
N LYS A 76 12.12 -5.12 -12.34
CA LYS A 76 13.47 -5.66 -12.13
C LYS A 76 14.51 -4.97 -13.02
N ASN A 77 14.18 -4.73 -14.28
CA ASN A 77 15.08 -4.04 -15.21
C ASN A 77 15.29 -2.57 -14.80
N LEU A 78 14.22 -1.88 -14.40
CA LEU A 78 14.29 -0.50 -13.91
C LEU A 78 15.19 -0.39 -12.68
N LEU A 79 14.98 -1.26 -11.68
CA LEU A 79 15.75 -1.27 -10.44
C LEU A 79 17.24 -1.58 -10.68
N LYS A 80 17.56 -2.48 -11.61
CA LYS A 80 18.96 -2.79 -11.98
C LYS A 80 19.67 -1.63 -12.68
N GLY A 81 18.91 -0.74 -13.33
CA GLY A 81 19.45 0.39 -14.07
C GLY A 81 19.65 1.66 -13.23
N LEU A 82 19.25 1.67 -11.96
CA LEU A 82 19.38 2.86 -11.12
C LEU A 82 20.84 3.13 -10.77
N SER A 83 21.23 4.40 -10.88
CA SER A 83 22.44 4.89 -10.24
C SER A 83 22.33 4.82 -8.71
N ALA A 84 23.46 4.91 -8.01
CA ALA A 84 23.47 4.95 -6.55
C ALA A 84 22.68 6.14 -6.00
N ALA A 85 22.77 7.32 -6.65
CA ALA A 85 22.04 8.51 -6.25
C ALA A 85 20.52 8.34 -6.40
N GLU A 86 20.06 7.80 -7.53
CA GLU A 86 18.64 7.51 -7.75
C GLU A 86 18.13 6.45 -6.76
N THR A 87 18.94 5.42 -6.49
CA THR A 87 18.59 4.38 -5.51
C THR A 87 18.33 4.97 -4.13
N VAL A 88 19.19 5.87 -3.65
CA VAL A 88 19.00 6.55 -2.36
C VAL A 88 17.73 7.40 -2.34
N ARG A 89 17.45 8.15 -3.41
CA ARG A 89 16.24 8.98 -3.52
C ARG A 89 14.96 8.14 -3.50
N VAL A 90 14.94 7.06 -4.27
CA VAL A 90 13.81 6.12 -4.33
C VAL A 90 13.57 5.50 -2.94
N ILE A 91 14.60 4.97 -2.30
CA ILE A 91 14.48 4.37 -0.96
C ILE A 91 13.95 5.39 0.06
N ARG A 92 14.46 6.64 0.01
CA ARG A 92 14.00 7.71 0.88
C ARG A 92 12.52 8.01 0.67
N ALA A 93 12.07 8.15 -0.58
CA ALA A 93 10.67 8.39 -0.90
C ALA A 93 9.76 7.28 -0.35
N PHE A 94 10.08 6.00 -0.60
CA PHE A 94 9.29 4.87 -0.10
C PHE A 94 9.33 4.75 1.43
N THR A 95 10.44 5.12 2.07
CA THR A 95 10.53 5.22 3.53
C THR A 95 9.56 6.26 4.07
N TYR A 96 9.51 7.45 3.47
CA TYR A 96 8.54 8.49 3.85
C TYR A 96 7.10 8.06 3.63
N PHE A 97 6.78 7.39 2.50
CA PHE A 97 5.45 6.82 2.29
C PHE A 97 5.07 5.84 3.41
N SER A 98 6.00 4.96 3.81
CA SER A 98 5.76 3.99 4.88
C SER A 98 5.50 4.66 6.22
N HIS A 99 6.28 5.70 6.56
CA HIS A 99 6.06 6.47 7.78
C HIS A 99 4.71 7.20 7.78
N LEU A 100 4.30 7.79 6.65
CA LEU A 100 3.00 8.44 6.53
C LEU A 100 1.84 7.45 6.65
N ALA A 101 1.98 6.26 6.06
CA ALA A 101 0.98 5.19 6.19
C ALA A 101 0.82 4.75 7.64
N ASN A 102 1.93 4.52 8.35
CA ASN A 102 1.90 4.15 9.77
C ASN A 102 1.23 5.25 10.62
N LEU A 103 1.55 6.52 10.38
CA LEU A 103 0.92 7.64 11.10
C LEU A 103 -0.59 7.72 10.83
N ALA A 104 -1.03 7.47 9.59
CA ALA A 104 -2.44 7.44 9.26
C ALA A 104 -3.16 6.29 9.98
N GLU A 105 -2.53 5.11 10.03
CA GLU A 105 -3.05 3.93 10.74
C GLU A 105 -3.17 4.19 12.24
N ASP A 106 -2.12 4.71 12.89
CA ASP A 106 -2.13 5.08 14.31
C ASP A 106 -3.25 6.08 14.62
N ARG A 107 -3.41 7.11 13.77
CA ARG A 107 -4.47 8.10 13.93
C ARG A 107 -5.86 7.47 13.76
N HIS A 108 -6.02 6.56 12.80
CA HIS A 108 -7.27 5.86 12.57
C HIS A 108 -7.64 4.95 13.76
N LEU A 109 -6.67 4.24 14.32
CA LEU A 109 -6.85 3.43 15.53
C LEU A 109 -7.34 4.28 16.71
N ILE A 110 -6.75 5.47 16.92
CA ILE A 110 -7.20 6.40 17.96
C ILE A 110 -8.65 6.84 17.71
N ARG A 111 -8.99 7.27 16.48
CA ARG A 111 -10.38 7.68 16.13
C ARG A 111 -11.38 6.57 16.44
N ARG A 112 -11.09 5.33 16.01
CA ARG A 112 -11.95 4.17 16.26
C ARG A 112 -12.16 3.90 17.74
N ARG A 113 -11.09 4.03 18.55
CA ARG A 113 -11.18 3.85 20.00
C ARG A 113 -12.06 4.93 20.64
N THR A 114 -11.86 6.20 20.27
CA THR A 114 -12.66 7.30 20.84
C THR A 114 -14.13 7.21 20.45
N ASP A 115 -14.45 6.73 19.24
CA ASP A 115 -15.83 6.59 18.79
C ASP A 115 -16.51 5.40 19.50
N ALA A 116 -15.78 4.31 19.73
CA ALA A 116 -16.28 3.17 20.50
C ALA A 116 -16.51 3.50 21.99
N GLU A 117 -15.71 4.37 22.58
CA GLU A 117 -15.89 4.84 23.97
C GLU A 117 -17.08 5.81 24.14
N ARG A 118 -17.59 6.40 23.04
CA ARG A 118 -18.72 7.35 23.04
C ARG A 118 -20.06 6.73 22.69
N ALA A 119 -20.07 5.51 22.16
CA ALA A 119 -21.26 4.76 21.75
C ALA A 119 -21.78 3.88 22.89
#